data_AF-A0AA88IFL9-F1
#
_entry.id   AF-A0AA88IFL9-F1
#
_cell.length_a   1.000
_cell.length_b   1.000
_cell.length_c   1.000
_cell.angle_alpha   90.00
_cell.angle_beta   90.00
_cell.angle_gamma   90.00
#
_symmetry.space_group_name_H-M   'P 1'
#
loop_
_entity.id
_entity.type
_entity.pdbx_description
1 polymer ?
#
loop_
_entity_poly.entity_id
_entity_poly.type
_entity_poly.pdbx_seq_one_letter_code
_entity_poly.pdbx_strand_id
1 'polypeptide(L)'
;MIQVCQIKTEGAQISSLFSVVSGKRFDRKGGFFVDLFVRVSNQVAVNMYKRLGYSVYRTVIEYYSASNGEPDEDAYDMRKALSRDKEKKSIIPLPHPVRPEDIE
;
A
#
# COMPACT_ATOMS: atom_id res chain seq x y z
N MET A 1 4.90 -14.69 8.39
CA MET A 1 3.48 -14.29 8.47
C MET A 1 3.42 -12.79 8.21
N ILE A 2 3.53 -12.41 6.94
CA ILE A 2 3.47 -11.03 6.47
C ILE A 2 1.99 -10.70 6.31
N GLN A 3 1.51 -9.70 7.03
CA GLN A 3 0.11 -9.33 7.04
C GLN A 3 -0.16 -8.38 5.87
N VAL A 4 -0.30 -8.94 4.67
CA VAL A 4 -0.67 -8.19 3.46
C VAL A 4 -2.09 -7.66 3.65
N CYS A 5 -2.27 -6.35 3.73
CA CYS A 5 -3.62 -5.77 3.72
C CYS A 5 -4.07 -5.60 2.27
N GLN A 6 -4.50 -6.69 1.63
CA GLN A 6 -5.35 -6.58 0.44
C GLN A 6 -6.66 -5.89 0.87
N ILE A 7 -6.79 -4.58 0.62
CA ILE A 7 -8.05 -3.85 0.86
C ILE A 7 -9.01 -4.27 -0.26
N LYS A 8 -9.65 -5.43 -0.08
CA LYS A 8 -10.84 -5.85 -0.85
C LYS A 8 -12.05 -5.56 0.03
N THR A 9 -12.61 -4.36 -0.06
CA THR A 9 -13.79 -3.99 0.74
C THR A 9 -15.07 -4.24 -0.06
N GLU A 10 -15.69 -5.39 0.19
CA GLU A 10 -17.15 -5.51 0.03
C GLU A 10 -17.81 -5.11 1.36
N GLY A 11 -18.57 -4.02 1.37
CA GLY A 11 -19.50 -3.68 2.46
C GLY A 11 -18.97 -2.96 3.72
N ALA A 12 -17.76 -2.38 3.73
CA ALA A 12 -17.25 -1.68 4.91
C ALA A 12 -17.78 -0.23 5.06
N GLN A 13 -18.30 0.14 6.24
CA GLN A 13 -18.62 1.53 6.58
C GLN A 13 -17.35 2.43 6.52
N ILE A 14 -17.50 3.68 6.04
CA ILE A 14 -16.41 4.66 5.80
C ILE A 14 -15.49 4.84 7.03
N SER A 15 -16.04 4.77 8.25
CA SER A 15 -15.29 4.86 9.50
C SER A 15 -14.31 3.70 9.72
N SER A 16 -14.67 2.49 9.27
CA SER A 16 -13.81 1.30 9.36
C SER A 16 -12.64 1.40 8.39
N LEU A 17 -12.88 1.92 7.18
CA LEU A 17 -11.85 2.11 6.16
C LEU A 17 -10.78 3.11 6.63
N PHE A 18 -11.18 4.23 7.24
CA PHE A 18 -10.22 5.19 7.78
C PHE A 18 -9.35 4.60 8.90
N SER A 19 -9.91 3.72 9.73
CA SER A 19 -9.16 3.04 10.80
C SER A 19 -8.10 2.06 10.26
N VAL A 20 -8.39 1.43 9.12
CA VAL A 20 -7.47 0.54 8.39
C VAL A 20 -6.34 1.36 7.75
N VAL A 21 -6.67 2.39 6.98
CA VAL A 21 -5.71 3.28 6.30
C VAL A 21 -4.86 4.10 7.30
N SER A 22 -5.42 4.46 8.46
CA SER A 22 -4.62 5.12 9.50
C SER A 22 -3.63 4.17 10.18
N GLY A 23 -3.79 2.86 10.02
CA GLY A 23 -2.97 1.83 10.65
C GLY A 23 -3.31 1.55 12.11
N LYS A 24 -4.28 2.26 12.70
CA LYS A 24 -4.62 2.16 14.13
C LYS A 24 -4.97 0.74 14.57
N ARG A 25 -5.68 -0.01 13.73
CA ARG A 25 -6.03 -1.42 14.03
C ARG A 25 -4.80 -2.32 14.05
N PHE A 26 -3.88 -2.13 13.12
CA PHE A 26 -2.67 -2.93 13.00
C PHE A 26 -1.67 -2.57 14.10
N ASP A 27 -1.58 -1.30 14.45
CA ASP A 27 -0.71 -0.79 15.52
C ASP A 27 -1.07 -1.41 16.87
N ARG A 28 -2.39 -1.48 17.19
CA ARG A 28 -2.90 -2.18 18.39
C ARG A 28 -2.57 -3.67 18.43
N LYS A 29 -2.39 -4.29 17.26
CA LYS A 29 -1.99 -5.70 17.11
C LYS A 29 -0.47 -5.87 17.03
N GLY A 30 0.30 -4.80 17.16
CA GLY A 30 1.77 -4.82 17.08
C GLY A 30 2.29 -5.03 15.65
N GLY A 31 1.60 -4.54 14.63
CA GLY A 31 2.12 -4.51 13.25
C GLY A 31 3.33 -3.59 13.11
N PHE A 32 4.22 -3.89 12.16
CA PHE A 32 5.37 -3.02 11.85
C PHE A 32 5.01 -1.91 10.87
N PHE A 33 4.16 -2.21 9.88
CA PHE A 33 3.74 -1.28 8.85
C PHE A 33 2.35 -1.64 8.34
N VAL A 34 1.78 -0.73 7.54
CA VAL A 34 0.63 -0.99 6.67
C VAL A 34 1.04 -0.65 5.26
N ASP A 35 0.72 -1.54 4.33
CA ASP A 35 0.89 -1.33 2.89
C ASP A 35 -0.46 -1.11 2.19
N LEU A 36 -0.38 -0.53 1.00
CA LEU A 36 -1.46 -0.45 0.02
C LEU A 36 -0.88 -0.31 -1.38
N PHE A 37 -1.64 -0.73 -2.39
CA PHE A 37 -1.30 -0.52 -3.79
C PHE A 37 -2.15 0.61 -4.36
N VAL A 38 -1.51 1.57 -5.02
CA VAL A 38 -2.19 2.68 -5.70
C VAL A 38 -1.71 2.78 -7.14
N ARG A 39 -2.66 2.95 -8.07
CA ARG A 39 -2.38 3.20 -9.50
C ARG A 39 -1.45 4.40 -9.67
N VAL A 40 -0.42 4.25 -10.51
CA VAL A 40 0.55 5.33 -10.77
C VAL A 40 -0.13 6.56 -11.41
N SER A 41 -1.18 6.37 -12.20
CA SER A 41 -1.95 7.47 -12.79
C SER A 41 -2.75 8.29 -11.77
N ASN A 42 -3.13 7.71 -10.61
CA ASN A 42 -4.00 8.36 -9.63
C ASN A 42 -3.21 9.27 -8.68
N GLN A 43 -2.72 10.39 -9.22
CA GLN A 43 -1.90 11.33 -8.46
C GLN A 43 -2.64 11.97 -7.28
N VAL A 44 -3.97 12.08 -7.35
CA VAL A 44 -4.79 12.57 -6.23
C VAL A 44 -4.70 11.63 -5.04
N ALA A 45 -4.88 10.33 -5.24
CA ALA A 45 -4.76 9.33 -4.20
C ALA A 45 -3.31 9.22 -3.68
N VAL A 46 -2.32 9.22 -4.58
CA VAL A 46 -0.90 9.20 -4.20
C VAL A 46 -0.56 10.36 -3.25
N ASN A 47 -0.98 11.57 -3.60
CA ASN A 47 -0.72 12.76 -2.78
C ASN A 47 -1.50 12.72 -1.46
N MET A 48 -2.72 12.20 -1.44
CA MET A 48 -3.48 11.97 -0.22
C MET A 48 -2.72 11.02 0.72
N TYR A 49 -2.24 9.87 0.23
CA TYR A 49 -1.52 8.89 1.06
C TYR A 49 -0.17 9.42 1.55
N LYS A 50 0.57 10.18 0.71
CA LYS A 50 1.78 10.89 1.15
C LYS A 50 1.51 11.79 2.36
N ARG A 51 0.42 12.57 2.32
CA ARG A 51 0.00 13.43 3.46
C ARG A 51 -0.40 12.63 4.70
N LEU A 52 -0.88 11.40 4.54
CA LEU A 52 -1.19 10.48 5.64
C LEU A 52 0.03 9.75 6.21
N GLY A 53 1.23 10.03 5.69
CA GLY A 53 2.51 9.49 6.16
C GLY A 53 2.93 8.19 5.47
N TYR A 54 2.36 7.89 4.30
CA TYR A 54 2.85 6.80 3.45
C TYR A 54 4.00 7.25 2.57
N SER A 55 4.95 6.35 2.31
CA SER A 55 6.01 6.51 1.32
C SER A 55 5.95 5.40 0.28
N VAL A 56 6.40 5.69 -0.94
CA VAL A 56 6.54 4.66 -1.97
C VAL A 56 7.68 3.73 -1.55
N TYR A 57 7.36 2.44 -1.37
CA TYR A 57 8.33 1.40 -1.08
C TYR A 57 8.90 0.81 -2.36
N ARG A 58 8.05 0.53 -3.36
CA ARG A 58 8.47 0.06 -4.69
C ARG A 58 7.41 0.35 -5.74
N THR A 59 7.81 0.25 -7.00
CA THR A 59 6.88 0.20 -8.14
C THR A 59 6.65 -1.27 -8.51
N VAL A 60 5.39 -1.63 -8.69
CA VAL A 60 4.96 -2.94 -9.19
C VAL A 60 4.51 -2.77 -10.62
N ILE A 61 5.23 -3.40 -11.53
CA ILE A 61 4.98 -3.32 -12.96
C ILE A 61 3.71 -4.10 -13.28
N GLU A 62 2.83 -3.58 -14.14
CA GLU A 62 1.67 -4.32 -14.68
C GLU A 62 0.74 -4.92 -13.59
N TYR A 63 0.67 -4.27 -12.41
CA TYR A 63 -0.09 -4.78 -11.27
C TYR A 63 -1.60 -4.81 -11.52
N TYR A 64 -2.12 -3.80 -12.22
CA TYR A 64 -3.52 -3.76 -12.62
C TYR A 64 -3.64 -4.17 -14.09
N SER A 65 -4.01 -5.43 -14.32
CA SER A 65 -4.29 -5.92 -15.66
C SER A 65 -5.52 -5.25 -16.24
N ALA A 66 -5.41 -4.73 -17.45
CA ALA A 66 -6.51 -4.14 -18.17
C ALA A 66 -7.33 -5.22 -18.89
N SER A 67 -8.64 -5.30 -18.62
CA SER A 67 -9.49 -6.35 -19.20
C SER A 67 -10.01 -6.03 -20.61
N ASN A 68 -9.87 -4.77 -21.07
CA ASN A 68 -10.60 -4.24 -22.23
C ASN A 68 -9.69 -3.65 -23.35
N GLY A 69 -8.44 -4.10 -23.45
CA GLY A 69 -7.50 -3.61 -24.47
C GLY A 69 -6.80 -2.29 -24.13
N GLU A 70 -7.00 -1.77 -22.92
CA GLU A 70 -6.16 -0.71 -22.35
C GLU A 70 -4.77 -1.28 -22.00
N PRO A 71 -3.72 -0.45 -21.88
CA PRO A 71 -2.44 -0.92 -21.38
C PRO A 71 -2.54 -1.32 -19.91
N ASP A 72 -1.78 -2.36 -19.53
CA ASP A 72 -1.60 -2.73 -18.14
C ASP A 72 -1.01 -1.56 -17.35
N GLU A 73 -1.46 -1.40 -16.10
CA GLU A 73 -1.10 -0.25 -15.30
C GLU A 73 -0.26 -0.64 -14.08
N ASP A 74 0.88 0.04 -13.94
CA ASP A 74 1.75 -0.05 -12.77
C ASP A 74 1.06 0.45 -11.49
N ALA A 75 1.52 -0.06 -10.35
CA ALA A 75 1.10 0.39 -9.03
C ALA A 75 2.29 0.77 -8.15
N TYR A 76 2.11 1.77 -7.29
CA TYR A 76 2.99 1.99 -6.16
C TYR A 76 2.56 1.12 -4.97
N ASP A 77 3.47 0.28 -4.48
CA ASP A 77 3.40 -0.29 -3.12
C ASP A 77 3.79 0.85 -2.16
N MET A 78 2.80 1.43 -1.48
CA MET A 78 3.00 2.49 -0.52
C MET A 78 2.91 1.95 0.90
N ARG A 79 3.90 2.27 1.73
CA ARG A 79 3.99 1.79 3.12
C ARG A 79 3.97 2.93 4.13
N LYS A 80 3.36 2.66 5.27
CA LYS A 80 3.38 3.51 6.46
C LYS A 80 3.93 2.72 7.64
N ALA A 81 5.02 3.20 8.22
CA ALA A 81 5.58 2.64 9.45
C ALA A 81 4.62 2.88 10.63
N LEU A 82 4.44 1.86 11.47
CA LEU A 82 3.66 1.93 12.71
C LEU A 82 4.58 2.13 13.92
N SER A 83 4.00 2.25 15.12
CA SER A 83 4.74 2.58 16.34
C SER A 83 5.83 1.56 16.69
N ARG A 84 5.66 0.30 16.25
CA ARG A 84 6.62 -0.78 16.45
C ARG A 84 7.88 -0.63 15.60
N ASP A 85 7.79 -0.06 14.40
CA ASP A 85 8.94 0.14 13.51
C ASP A 85 9.64 1.49 13.80
N LYS A 86 10.30 1.56 14.96
CA LYS A 86 11.00 2.77 15.41
C LYS A 86 12.12 3.22 14.47
N GLU A 87 12.76 2.26 13.79
CA GLU A 87 13.86 2.49 12.87
C GLU A 87 13.39 2.73 11.44
N LYS A 88 12.07 2.62 11.17
CA LYS A 88 11.46 2.82 9.86
C LYS A 88 12.07 1.95 8.76
N LYS A 89 12.58 0.78 9.12
CA LYS A 89 13.23 -0.15 8.18
C LYS A 89 12.24 -0.71 7.16
N SER A 90 10.97 -0.80 7.51
CA SER A 90 9.93 -1.37 6.65
C SER A 90 9.48 -0.46 5.50
N ILE A 91 9.85 0.82 5.52
CA ILE A 91 9.46 1.82 4.53
C ILE A 91 10.62 2.30 3.65
N ILE A 92 11.82 1.74 3.82
CA ILE A 92 13.00 2.08 3.02
C ILE A 92 12.74 1.63 1.58
N PRO A 93 12.76 2.54 0.58
CA PRO A 93 12.45 2.18 -0.79
C PRO A 93 13.39 1.11 -1.35
N LEU A 94 12.82 0.16 -2.10
CA LEU A 94 13.59 -0.77 -2.90
C LEU A 94 14.06 -0.07 -4.19
N PRO A 95 15.31 -0.32 -4.63
CA PRO A 95 15.89 0.35 -5.78
C PRO A 95 15.32 -0.13 -7.12
N HIS A 96 14.73 -1.32 -7.18
CA HIS A 96 14.28 -1.93 -8.43
C HIS A 96 12.77 -2.17 -8.43
N PRO A 97 12.10 -1.94 -9.57
CA PRO A 97 10.71 -2.33 -9.73
C PRO A 97 10.60 -3.86 -9.71
N VAL A 98 9.45 -4.35 -9.27
CA VAL A 98 9.15 -5.79 -9.19
C VAL A 98 7.91 -6.11 -10.01
N ARG A 99 7.73 -7.37 -10.38
CA ARG A 99 6.48 -7.82 -10.97
C ARG A 99 5.54 -8.37 -9.90
N PRO A 100 4.22 -8.49 -10.18
CA PRO A 100 3.26 -8.99 -9.19
C PRO A 100 3.60 -10.40 -8.69
N GLU A 101 4.19 -11.25 -9.53
CA GLU A 101 4.66 -12.59 -9.18
C GLU A 101 5.81 -12.61 -8.15
N ASP A 102 6.53 -11.51 -7.97
CA ASP A 102 7.67 -11.40 -7.05
C ASP A 102 7.27 -10.83 -5.67
N ILE A 103 5.97 -10.63 -5.42
CA ILE A 103 5.43 -10.03 -4.19
C ILE A 103 4.85 -11.12 -3.29
N GLU A 104 5.71 -11.75 -2.47
CA GLU A 104 5.34 -12.68 -1.39
C GLU A 104 5.75 -12.18 0.01
#